data_AF-A0A6P2DEN5-F1
#
_entry.id   AF-A0A6P2DEN5-F1
#
_cell.length_a   1.000
_cell.length_b   1.000
_cell.length_c   1.000
_cell.angle_alpha   90.00
_cell.angle_beta   90.00
_cell.angle_gamma   90.00
#
_symmetry.space_group_name_H-M   'P 1'
#
loop_
_entity.id
_entity.type
_entity.pdbx_description
1 polymer ?
#
loop_
_entity_poly.entity_id
_entity_poly.type
_entity_poly.pdbx_seq_one_letter_code
_entity_poly.pdbx_strand_id
1 'polypeptide(L)' 'MKKMLAVVGTAVYLASPIDLIPDVVPVLGWLDDLGVMALLTRYLTRSPDEPKPLGA' A
#
# COMPACT_ATOMS: atom_id res chain seq x y z
N MET A 1 15.28 -0.26 2.45
CA MET A 1 14.63 0.03 3.75
C MET A 1 13.22 0.63 3.60
N LYS A 2 13.01 1.70 2.82
CA LYS A 2 11.68 2.35 2.67
C LYS A 2 10.53 1.41 2.24
N LYS A 3 10.80 0.47 1.31
CA LYS A 3 9.83 -0.57 0.90
C LYS A 3 9.41 -1.50 2.05
N MET A 4 10.34 -1.86 2.92
CA MET A 4 10.08 -2.72 4.08
C MET A 4 9.25 -1.99 5.14
N LEU A 5 9.52 -0.69 5.36
CA LEU A 5 8.69 0.14 6.22
C LEU A 5 7.26 0.26 5.69
N ALA A 6 7.08 0.39 4.38
CA ALA A 6 5.74 0.41 3.77
C ALA A 6 4.99 -0.91 3.98
N VAL A 7 5.66 -2.05 3.79
CA VAL A 7 5.05 -3.38 4.03
C VAL A 7 4.65 -3.56 5.50
N VAL A 8 5.55 -3.24 6.44
CA VAL A 8 5.26 -3.36 7.88
C VAL A 8 4.15 -2.39 8.30
N GLY A 9 4.17 -1.15 7.81
CA GLY A 9 3.12 -0.17 8.09
C GLY A 9 1.75 -0.60 7.59
N THR A 10 1.66 -1.16 6.37
CA THR A 10 0.42 -1.72 5.84
C THR A 10 -0.06 -2.92 6.66
N ALA A 11 0.83 -3.83 7.06
CA ALA A 11 0.45 -4.98 7.88
C ALA A 11 -0.10 -4.57 9.26
N VAL A 12 0.47 -3.51 9.87
CA VAL A 12 -0.04 -2.94 11.12
C VAL A 12 -1.40 -2.26 10.91
N TYR A 13 -1.60 -1.56 9.79
CA TYR A 13 -2.88 -0.94 9.46
C TYR A 13 -3.98 -1.99 9.32
N LEU A 14 -3.77 -3.04 8.50
CA LEU A 14 -4.76 -4.10 8.27
C LEU A 14 -5.09 -4.94 9.52
N ALA A 15 -4.23 -4.88 10.55
CA ALA A 15 -4.45 -5.56 11.83
C ALA A 15 -5.00 -4.61 12.93
N SER A 16 -5.14 -3.33 12.62
CA SER A 16 -5.64 -2.31 13.53
C SER A 16 -7.15 -2.45 13.69
N PRO A 17 -7.71 -2.39 14.91
CA PRO A 17 -9.16 -2.33 15.13
C PRO A 17 -9.75 -0.93 14.89
N ILE A 18 -8.95 0.01 14.39
CA ILE A 18 -9.31 1.41 14.14
C ILE A 18 -9.22 1.62 12.63
N ASP A 19 -10.34 1.45 11.95
CA ASP A 19 -10.47 1.65 10.51
C ASP A 19 -11.11 2.99 10.16
N LEU A 20 -10.88 3.44 8.93
CA LEU A 20 -11.52 4.65 8.40
C LEU A 20 -13.02 4.42 8.18
N ILE A 21 -13.41 3.19 7.84
CA ILE A 21 -14.79 2.73 7.78
C ILE A 21 -14.91 1.55 8.75
N PRO A 22 -15.70 1.67 9.83
CA PRO A 22 -15.79 0.61 10.80
C PRO A 22 -16.34 -0.68 10.16
N ASP A 23 -15.73 -1.82 10.47
CA ASP A 23 -16.11 -3.18 10.05
C ASP A 23 -17.59 -3.56 10.27
N VAL A 24 -18.33 -2.75 11.02
CA VAL A 24 -19.78 -2.88 11.23
C VAL A 24 -20.60 -2.73 9.94
N VAL A 25 -20.00 -2.18 8.88
CA VAL A 25 -20.66 -2.01 7.58
C VAL A 25 -20.12 -3.06 6.60
N PRO A 26 -20.84 -4.17 6.37
CA PRO A 26 -20.39 -5.23 5.47
C PRO A 26 -20.07 -4.66 4.08
N VAL A 27 -19.03 -5.19 3.43
CA VAL A 27 -18.53 -4.76 2.10
C VAL A 27 -17.86 -3.38 2.09
N LEU A 28 -18.43 -2.39 2.78
CA LEU A 28 -17.87 -1.03 2.81
C LEU A 28 -16.62 -0.92 3.70
N GLY A 29 -16.55 -1.69 4.80
CA GLY A 29 -15.34 -1.78 5.63
C GLY A 29 -14.13 -2.39 4.92
N TRP A 30 -14.27 -2.98 3.73
CA TRP A 30 -13.14 -3.51 2.96
C TRP A 30 -12.59 -2.53 1.93
N LEU A 31 -13.29 -1.41 1.68
CA LEU A 31 -12.92 -0.49 0.60
C LEU A 31 -11.63 0.25 0.90
N ASP A 32 -11.40 0.64 2.15
CA ASP A 32 -10.16 1.30 2.58
C ASP A 32 -8.98 0.33 2.59
N ASP A 33 -9.16 -0.91 3.04
CA ASP A 33 -8.14 -1.98 2.95
C ASP A 33 -7.67 -2.23 1.51
N LEU A 34 -8.61 -2.33 0.58
CA LEU A 34 -8.31 -2.50 -0.85
C LEU A 34 -7.55 -1.29 -1.40
N GLY A 35 -7.89 -0.08 -0.95
CA GLY A 35 -7.18 1.15 -1.29
C GLY A 35 -5.72 1.13 -0.79
N VAL A 36 -5.51 0.78 0.48
CA VAL A 36 -4.17 0.68 1.08
C VAL A 36 -3.32 -0.37 0.37
N MET A 37 -3.90 -1.53 0.07
CA MET A 37 -3.22 -2.60 -0.67
C MET A 37 -2.84 -2.17 -2.09
N ALA A 38 -3.74 -1.51 -2.83
CA ALA A 38 -3.44 -0.99 -4.18
C ALA A 38 -2.29 0.03 -4.16
N LEU A 39 -2.26 0.91 -3.15
CA LEU A 39 -1.19 1.89 -2.97
C LEU A 39 0.15 1.21 -2.64
N LEU A 40 0.14 0.21 -1.75
CA LEU A 40 1.33 -0.57 -1.44
C LEU A 40 1.87 -1.26 -2.70
N THR A 41 1.00 -1.93 -3.47
CA THR A 41 1.41 -2.58 -4.72
C THR A 41 2.04 -1.58 -5.69
N ARG A 42 1.41 -0.42 -5.92
CA ARG A 42 1.96 0.64 -6.77
C ARG A 42 3.31 1.15 -6.25
N TYR A 43 3.46 1.29 -4.94
CA TYR A 43 4.72 1.74 -4.32
C TYR A 43 5.84 0.71 -4.48
N LEU A 44 5.52 -0.59 -4.38
CA LEU A 44 6.48 -1.67 -4.53
C LEU A 44 6.90 -1.91 -5.98
N THR A 45 5.97 -1.81 -6.93
CA THR A 45 6.21 -2.02 -8.37
C THR A 45 6.81 -0.81 -9.08
N ARG A 46 6.84 0.35 -8.44
CA ARG A 46 7.59 1.50 -8.95
C ARG A 46 9.08 1.16 -8.95
N SER A 47 9.62 0.90 -10.14
CA SER A 47 11.06 0.86 -10.36
C SER A 47 11.65 2.25 -10.09
N PRO A 48 12.79 2.36 -9.38
CA PRO A 48 13.62 3.55 -9.52
C PRO A 48 13.93 3.65 -11.01
N ASP A 49 13.71 4.81 -11.61
CA ASP A 49 13.91 5.03 -13.04
C ASP A 49 15.27 4.45 -13.45
N GLU A 50 15.24 3.41 -14.30
CA GLU A 50 16.46 2.91 -14.90
C GLU A 50 17.07 4.09 -15.67
N PRO A 51 18.33 4.47 -15.42
CA PRO A 51 18.93 5.61 -16.10
C PRO A 51 18.82 5.36 -17.60
N LYS A 52 18.00 6.18 -18.27
CA LYS A 52 17.85 6.16 -19.73
C LYS A 52 19.26 6.14 -20.32
N PRO A 53 19.62 5.13 -21.14
CA PRO A 53 20.96 5.10 -21.73
C PRO A 53 21.16 6.42 -22.46
N LEU A 54 22.12 7.22 -21.97
CA LEU A 54 22.58 8.37 -22.73
C LEU A 54 23.17 7.77 -24.00
N GLY A 55 22.48 8.00 -25.12
CA GLY A 55 22.90 7.53 -26.43
C GLY A 55 24.37 7.88 -26.64
N ALA A 56 25.13 6.83 -27.01
CA ALA A 56 26.47 6.92 -27.54
C ALA A 56 26.49 7.66 -28.89
#